data_AF-A0A955G2N7-F1
#
_entry.id   AF-A0A955G2N7-F1
#
_cell.length_a   1.000
_cell.length_b   1.000
_cell.length_c   1.000
_cell.angle_alpha   90.00
_cell.angle_beta   90.00
_cell.angle_gamma   90.00
#
_symmetry.space_group_name_H-M   'P 1'
#
loop_
_entity.id
_entity.type
_entity.pdbx_description
1 polymer ?
#
loop_
_entity_poly.entity_id
_entity_poly.type
_entity_poly.pdbx_seq_one_letter_code
_entity_poly.pdbx_strand_id
1 'polypeptide(L)'
;MPKISLNLDELKAEKQSLGDFLAQPDAYSDPDFTTKNKRFTELDNVIAKVSEREQLEKNLMEAKELSSGSDELAELAKMEISETEQKLAALEDELFIML
;
A
#
# COMPACT_ATOMS: atom_id res chain seq x y z
N MET A 1 7.14 -6.49 14.08
CA MET A 1 7.30 -7.35 12.89
C MET A 1 8.31 -6.69 11.96
N PRO A 2 9.06 -7.43 11.13
CA PRO A 2 9.95 -6.80 10.14
C PRO A 2 9.09 -6.02 9.14
N LYS A 3 9.22 -4.69 9.11
CA LYS A 3 8.57 -3.88 8.09
C LYS A 3 9.14 -4.27 6.73
N ILE A 4 8.28 -4.73 5.82
CA ILE A 4 8.69 -4.92 4.43
C ILE A 4 8.94 -3.52 3.86
N SER A 5 10.21 -3.23 3.60
CA SER A 5 10.62 -2.01 2.93
C SER A 5 10.43 -2.21 1.44
N LEU A 6 9.21 -1.91 0.98
CA LEU A 6 8.86 -1.89 -0.43
C LEU A 6 9.15 -0.50 -0.98
N ASN A 7 9.96 -0.44 -2.04
CA ASN A 7 10.22 0.81 -2.73
C ASN A 7 9.05 1.09 -3.69
N LEU A 8 8.11 1.95 -3.25
CA LEU A 8 6.94 2.33 -4.04
C LEU A 8 7.32 2.90 -5.41
N ASP A 9 8.44 3.62 -5.52
CA ASP A 9 8.88 4.21 -6.77
C ASP A 9 9.34 3.14 -7.77
N GLU A 10 10.05 2.12 -7.29
CA GLU A 10 10.42 0.96 -8.12
C GLU A 10 9.19 0.17 -8.56
N LEU A 11 8.26 -0.12 -7.65
CA LEU A 11 7.03 -0.85 -7.98
C LEU A 11 6.17 -0.08 -9.00
N LYS A 12 6.05 1.25 -8.83
CA LYS A 12 5.35 2.12 -9.78
C LYS A 12 6.03 2.13 -11.14
N ALA A 13 7.37 2.20 -11.18
CA ALA A 13 8.13 2.15 -12.42
C ALA A 13 7.99 0.80 -13.14
N GLU A 14 8.00 -0.31 -12.40
CA GLU A 14 7.75 -1.65 -12.94
C GLU A 14 6.33 -1.75 -13.50
N LYS A 15 5.32 -1.33 -12.73
CA LYS A 15 3.91 -1.30 -13.17
C LYS A 15 3.73 -0.45 -14.42
N GLN A 16 4.34 0.73 -14.47
CA GLN A 16 4.27 1.62 -15.62
C GLN A 16 4.87 0.96 -16.85
N SER A 17 6.05 0.36 -16.73
CA SER A 17 6.71 -0.35 -17.84
C SER A 17 5.85 -1.52 -18.36
N LEU A 18 5.20 -2.26 -17.47
CA LEU A 18 4.25 -3.31 -17.85
C LEU A 18 2.99 -2.74 -18.51
N GLY A 19 2.46 -1.62 -18.01
CA GLY A 19 1.32 -0.93 -18.61
C GLY A 19 1.63 -0.43 -20.02
N ASP A 20 2.81 0.16 -20.22
CA ASP A 20 3.29 0.64 -21.52
C ASP A 20 3.44 -0.51 -22.52
N PHE A 21 3.92 -1.67 -22.06
CA PHE A 21 3.96 -2.90 -22.84
C PHE A 21 2.54 -3.39 -23.19
N LEU A 22 1.63 -3.50 -22.21
CA LEU A 22 0.27 -4.01 -22.41
C LEU A 22 -0.58 -3.09 -23.32
N ALA A 23 -0.24 -1.80 -23.38
CA ALA A 23 -0.86 -0.81 -24.26
C ALA A 23 -0.37 -0.89 -25.72
N GLN A 24 0.70 -1.65 -26.00
CA GLN A 24 1.17 -1.80 -27.38
C GLN A 24 0.17 -2.63 -28.21
N PRO A 25 -0.06 -2.28 -29.49
CA PRO A 25 -1.00 -3.01 -30.35
C PRO A 25 -0.65 -4.48 -30.58
N ASP A 26 0.65 -4.82 -30.54
CA ASP A 26 1.20 -6.16 -30.73
C ASP A 26 1.33 -6.96 -29.42
N ALA A 27 1.09 -6.34 -28.27
CA ALA A 27 1.25 -6.95 -26.95
C ALA A 27 0.47 -8.26 -26.81
N TYR A 28 -0.77 -8.32 -27.33
CA TYR A 28 -1.60 -9.52 -27.29
C TYR A 28 -1.01 -10.73 -28.05
N SER A 29 -0.08 -10.47 -28.97
CA SER A 29 0.60 -11.51 -29.75
C SER A 29 1.85 -12.05 -29.04
N ASP A 30 2.30 -11.36 -27.99
CA ASP A 30 3.46 -11.76 -27.20
C ASP A 30 3.11 -12.94 -26.28
N PRO A 31 3.89 -14.03 -26.27
CA PRO A 31 3.68 -15.17 -25.36
C PRO A 31 3.65 -14.78 -23.88
N ASP A 32 4.36 -13.72 -23.50
CA ASP A 32 4.46 -13.24 -22.12
C ASP A 32 3.30 -12.31 -21.73
N PHE A 33 2.40 -11.96 -22.64
CA PHE A 33 1.28 -11.05 -22.37
C PHE A 33 0.50 -11.44 -21.12
N THR A 34 0.12 -12.73 -21.02
CA THR A 34 -0.66 -13.23 -19.89
C THR A 34 0.11 -13.10 -18.57
N THR A 35 1.41 -13.39 -18.58
CA THR A 35 2.28 -13.31 -17.40
C THR A 35 2.47 -11.85 -16.97
N LYS A 36 2.76 -10.95 -17.92
CA LYS A 36 2.93 -9.52 -17.69
C LYS A 36 1.63 -8.85 -17.21
N ASN A 37 0.48 -9.25 -17.74
CA ASN A 37 -0.82 -8.76 -17.30
C ASN A 37 -1.14 -9.19 -15.86
N LYS A 38 -0.85 -10.45 -15.51
CA LYS A 38 -0.99 -10.92 -14.12
C LYS A 38 -0.09 -10.13 -13.17
N ARG A 39 1.19 -9.97 -13.53
CA ARG A 39 2.16 -9.17 -12.75
C ARG A 39 1.72 -7.72 -12.61
N PHE A 40 1.16 -7.11 -13.66
CA PHE A 40 0.62 -5.75 -13.62
C PHE A 40 -0.50 -5.62 -12.58
N THR A 41 -1.44 -6.56 -12.56
CA THR A 41 -2.52 -6.58 -11.56
C THR A 41 -2.00 -6.85 -10.13
N GLU A 42 -1.03 -7.75 -9.97
CA GLU A 42 -0.38 -8.00 -8.68
C GLU A 42 0.31 -6.73 -8.15
N LEU A 43 1.11 -6.07 -9.00
CA LEU A 43 1.78 -4.82 -8.64
C LEU A 43 0.78 -3.71 -8.31
N ASP A 44 -0.33 -3.62 -9.03
CA ASP A 44 -1.40 -2.67 -8.71
C ASP A 44 -1.95 -2.89 -7.30
N ASN A 45 -2.25 -4.14 -6.95
CA ASN A 45 -2.73 -4.50 -5.62
C ASN A 45 -1.69 -4.18 -4.54
N VAL A 46 -0.42 -4.53 -4.75
CA VAL A 46 0.66 -4.25 -3.80
C VAL A 46 0.85 -2.74 -3.64
N ILE A 47 0.90 -1.97 -4.73
CA ILE A 47 1.04 -0.51 -4.69
C ILE A 47 -0.13 0.13 -3.94
N ALA A 48 -1.37 -0.33 -4.20
CA ALA A 48 -2.55 0.16 -3.49
C ALA A 48 -2.44 -0.09 -1.98
N LYS A 49 -2.03 -1.30 -1.57
CA LYS A 49 -1.83 -1.64 -0.16
C LYS A 49 -0.71 -0.84 0.50
N VAL A 50 0.44 -0.67 -0.17
CA VAL A 50 1.53 0.14 0.39
C VAL A 50 1.14 1.62 0.49
N SER A 51 0.40 2.15 -0.49
CA SER A 51 -0.13 3.51 -0.43
C SER A 51 -1.15 3.68 0.70
N GLU A 52 -2.01 2.69 0.93
CA GLU A 52 -2.94 2.67 2.06
C GLU A 52 -2.18 2.66 3.39
N ARG A 53 -1.08 1.89 3.49
CA ARG A 53 -0.17 1.91 4.65
C ARG A 53 0.37 3.31 4.92
N GLU A 54 0.92 3.99 3.92
CA GLU A 54 1.48 5.34 4.08
C GLU A 54 0.41 6.34 4.53
N GLN A 55 -0.81 6.23 3.98
CA GLN A 55 -1.92 7.08 4.39
C GLN A 55 -2.33 6.81 5.85
N LEU A 56 -2.40 5.54 6.26
CA LEU A 56 -2.69 5.16 7.64
C LEU A 56 -1.59 5.62 8.61
N GLU A 57 -0.31 5.52 8.22
CA GLU A 57 0.82 6.03 9.02
C GLU A 57 0.76 7.56 9.17
N LYS A 58 0.37 8.26 8.11
CA LYS A 58 0.15 9.71 8.16
C LYS A 58 -1.00 10.06 9.09
N ASN A 59 -2.16 9.40 8.95
CA ASN A 59 -3.31 9.59 9.82
C ASN A 59 -2.96 9.30 11.29
N LEU A 60 -2.16 8.25 11.54
CA LEU A 60 -1.66 7.91 12.86
C LEU A 60 -0.82 9.04 13.47
N MET A 61 0.05 9.66 12.66
CA MET A 61 0.89 10.77 13.10
C MET A 61 0.03 11.99 13.45
N GLU A 62 -0.92 12.35 12.60
CA GLU A 62 -1.88 13.43 12.83
C GLU A 62 -2.72 13.17 14.10
N ALA A 63 -3.23 11.96 14.27
CA ALA A 63 -3.96 11.55 15.47
C ALA A 63 -3.07 11.59 16.73
N LYS A 64 -1.79 11.20 16.62
CA LYS A 64 -0.81 11.32 17.72
C LYS A 64 -0.58 12.77 18.13
N GLU A 65 -0.49 13.69 17.18
CA GLU A 65 -0.40 15.12 17.48
C GLU A 65 -1.67 15.62 18.20
N LEU A 66 -2.86 15.24 17.75
CA LEU A 66 -4.13 15.61 18.38
C LEU A 66 -4.32 14.99 19.77
N SER A 67 -3.78 13.79 20.01
CA SER A 67 -3.85 13.08 21.30
C SER A 67 -3.04 13.71 22.42
N SER A 68 -2.21 14.71 22.11
CA SER A 68 -1.37 15.43 23.08
C SER A 68 -2.15 16.44 23.95
N GLY A 69 -3.41 16.72 23.59
CA GLY A 69 -4.34 17.51 24.41
C GLY A 69 -4.76 16.81 25.71
N SER A 70 -5.49 17.52 26.57
CA SER A 70 -6.04 16.95 27.82
C SER A 70 -7.58 16.91 27.84
N ASP A 71 -8.21 17.17 26.70
CA ASP A 71 -9.67 17.22 26.56
C ASP A 71 -10.23 15.86 26.09
N GLU A 72 -11.55 15.70 26.09
CA GLU A 72 -12.24 14.47 25.62
C GLU A 72 -11.84 14.07 24.18
N LEU A 73 -11.44 15.04 23.36
CA LEU A 73 -10.90 14.82 22.02
C LEU A 73 -9.58 14.04 22.01
N ALA A 74 -8.75 14.19 23.04
CA ALA A 74 -7.48 13.47 23.15
C ALA A 74 -7.70 11.99 23.46
N GLU A 75 -8.71 11.64 24.26
CA GLU A 75 -9.09 10.24 24.52
C GLU A 75 -9.70 9.58 23.28
N LEU A 76 -10.50 10.31 22.50
CA LEU A 76 -10.97 9.85 21.18
C LEU A 76 -9.81 9.58 20.22
N ALA A 77 -8.84 10.50 20.14
CA ALA A 77 -7.67 10.33 19.30
C ALA A 77 -6.81 9.10 19.71
N LYS A 78 -6.69 8.81 21.01
CA LYS A 78 -5.99 7.59 21.49
C LYS A 78 -6.67 6.30 21.03
N MET A 79 -8.00 6.26 21.03
CA MET A 79 -8.73 5.11 20.49
C MET A 79 -8.49 4.96 18.98
N GLU A 80 -8.54 6.07 18.25
CA GLU A 80 -8.30 6.07 16.80
C GLU A 80 -6.87 5.65 16.42
N ILE A 81 -5.87 6.06 17.22
CA ILE A 81 -4.49 5.59 17.10
C ILE A 81 -4.44 4.06 17.23
N SER A 82 -5.03 3.50 18.30
CA SER A 82 -5.02 2.05 18.52
C SER A 82 -5.71 1.29 17.40
N GLU A 83 -6.82 1.78 16.88
CA GLU A 83 -7.50 1.17 15.72
C GLU A 83 -6.65 1.25 14.45
N THR A 84 -6.00 2.38 14.22
CA THR A 84 -5.12 2.60 13.06
C THR A 84 -3.90 1.69 13.13
N GLU A 85 -3.31 1.47 14.31
CA GLU A 85 -2.21 0.52 14.50
C GLU A 85 -2.64 -0.92 14.22
N GLN A 86 -3.85 -1.32 14.61
CA GLN A 86 -4.40 -2.65 14.28
C GLN A 86 -4.64 -2.82 12.78
N LYS A 87 -5.19 -1.80 12.12
CA LYS A 87 -5.37 -1.80 10.65
C LYS A 87 -4.03 -1.88 9.93
N LEU A 88 -3.03 -1.14 10.38
CA LEU A 88 -1.67 -1.21 9.84
C LEU A 88 -1.08 -2.61 9.98
N ALA A 89 -1.23 -3.25 11.15
CA ALA A 89 -0.75 -4.61 11.37
C ALA A 89 -1.42 -5.62 10.45
N ALA A 90 -2.76 -5.58 10.33
CA ALA A 90 -3.50 -6.45 9.42
C ALA A 90 -3.08 -6.24 7.95
N LEU A 91 -2.85 -4.98 7.57
CA LEU A 91 -2.39 -4.63 6.22
C LEU A 91 -0.95 -5.11 5.94
N GLU A 92 -0.06 -5.08 6.93
CA GLU A 92 1.27 -5.68 6.79
C GLU A 92 1.20 -7.21 6.62
N ASP A 93 0.31 -7.88 7.34
CA ASP A 93 0.08 -9.32 7.19
C ASP A 93 -0.47 -9.66 5.79
N GLU A 94 -1.41 -8.87 5.27
CA GLU A 94 -1.92 -9.01 3.90
C GLU A 94 -0.81 -8.83 2.86
N LEU A 95 0.03 -7.80 3.01
CA LEU A 95 1.18 -7.55 2.14
C LEU A 95 2.18 -8.71 2.19
N PHE A 96 2.37 -9.34 3.35
CA PHE A 96 3.26 -10.49 3.50
C PHE A 96 2.72 -11.73 2.78
N ILE A 97 1.40 -11.92 2.73
CA ILE A 97 0.78 -13.05 2.01
C ILE A 97 0.84 -12.84 0.48
N MET A 98 0.86 -11.59 0.03
CA MET A 98 0.89 -11.23 -1.40
C MET A 98 2.29 -11.35 -2.04
N LEU A 99 3.36 -11.44 -1.25
CA LEU A 99 4.76 -11.47 -1.69
C LEU A 99 5.38 -12.87 -1.56
#